data_AF-A0A946B017-F1
#
_entry.id   AF-A0A946B017-F1
#
_cell.length_a   1.000
_cell.length_b   1.000
_cell.length_c   1.000
_cell.angle_alpha   90.00
_cell.angle_beta   90.00
_cell.angle_gamma   90.00
#
_symmetry.space_group_name_H-M   'P 1'
#
loop_
_entity.id
_entity.type
_entity.pdbx_description
1 polymer ?
#
loop_
_entity_poly.entity_id
_entity_poly.type
_entity_poly.pdbx_seq_one_letter_code
_entity_poly.pdbx_strand_id
1 'polypeptide(L)' 'MVPDTISLWDGSALETAASTAFPQPMSTDVAIVGGGFTGLSAALHLAEQGVDCHVLEAQQIGYGG' A
#
# COMPACT_ATOMS: atom_id res chain seq x y z
N MET A 1 -18.68 18.34 10.35
CA MET A 1 -18.74 17.70 9.03
C MET A 1 -17.60 16.71 9.01
N VAL A 2 -17.90 15.42 9.18
CA VAL A 2 -16.86 14.38 9.05
C VAL A 2 -16.44 14.42 7.57
N PRO A 3 -15.14 14.48 7.24
CA PRO A 3 -14.73 14.36 5.85
C PRO A 3 -15.30 13.06 5.28
N ASP A 4 -15.64 13.03 3.99
CA ASP A 4 -16.05 11.80 3.29
C ASP A 4 -14.84 10.85 3.22
N THR A 5 -14.53 10.20 4.34
CA THR A 5 -13.42 9.25 4.47
C THR A 5 -13.93 7.86 4.14
N ILE A 6 -13.21 7.13 3.30
CA ILE A 6 -13.62 5.79 2.85
C ILE A 6 -13.25 4.67 3.84
N SER A 7 -12.31 4.92 4.76
CA SER A 7 -11.87 3.97 5.78
C SER A 7 -11.22 4.67 6.98
N LEU A 8 -10.95 3.92 8.07
CA LEU A 8 -10.22 4.46 9.21
C LEU A 8 -8.80 4.91 8.81
N TRP A 9 -8.15 4.14 7.95
CA TRP A 9 -6.84 4.49 7.40
C TRP A 9 -6.89 5.84 6.68
N ASP A 10 -7.86 6.02 5.77
CA ASP A 10 -8.04 7.26 5.01
C ASP A 10 -8.28 8.49 5.91
N GLY A 11 -9.01 8.32 7.01
CA GLY A 11 -9.29 9.41 7.94
C GLY A 11 -8.19 9.71 8.98
N SER A 12 -7.21 8.81 9.15
CA SER A 12 -6.20 8.93 10.23
C SER A 12 -4.75 8.86 9.78
N ALA A 13 -4.48 8.35 8.58
CA ALA A 13 -3.14 8.32 8.02
C ALA A 13 -2.61 9.74 7.84
N LEU A 14 -1.37 9.97 8.30
CA LEU A 14 -0.67 11.24 8.10
C LEU A 14 0.05 11.27 6.75
N GLU A 15 0.26 10.07 6.18
CA GLU A 15 0.88 9.82 4.91
C GLU A 15 -0.07 10.29 3.80
N THR A 16 0.41 11.23 2.98
CA THR A 16 -0.28 11.54 1.73
C THR A 16 -0.27 10.29 0.85
N ALA A 17 -1.42 9.89 0.31
CA ALA A 17 -1.55 8.76 -0.59
C ALA A 17 -0.48 8.82 -1.69
N ALA A 18 0.56 8.00 -1.55
CA ALA A 18 1.64 7.92 -2.51
C ALA A 18 1.19 7.03 -3.66
N SER A 19 0.37 7.58 -4.56
CA SER A 19 0.14 6.98 -5.86
C SER A 19 1.19 7.52 -6.82
N THR A 20 2.35 6.89 -6.86
CA THR A 20 3.24 7.03 -8.01
C THR A 20 2.74 6.08 -9.08
N ALA A 21 2.59 6.57 -10.31
CA ALA A 21 2.27 5.72 -11.44
C ALA A 21 3.28 4.56 -11.50
N PHE A 22 2.79 3.33 -11.57
CA PHE A 22 3.61 2.13 -11.58
C PHE A 22 4.48 2.11 -12.85
N PRO A 23 5.81 2.36 -12.78
CA PRO A 23 6.65 2.44 -13.96
C PRO A 23 6.72 1.07 -14.63
N GLN A 24 6.60 1.02 -15.94
CA GLN A 24 6.67 -0.22 -16.71
C GLN A 24 7.85 -0.20 -17.69
N PRO A 25 8.60 -1.31 -17.83
CA PRO A 25 8.51 -2.57 -17.08
C PRO A 25 9.26 -2.50 -15.74
N MET A 26 8.77 -3.19 -14.71
CA MET A 26 9.53 -3.43 -13.48
C MET A 26 9.52 -4.90 -13.07
N SER A 27 10.58 -5.32 -12.40
CA SER A 27 10.77 -6.65 -11.83
C SER A 27 10.99 -6.50 -10.35
N THR A 28 10.58 -7.49 -9.58
CA THR A 28 10.82 -7.58 -8.14
C THR A 28 10.86 -9.06 -7.75
N ASP A 29 11.48 -9.40 -6.62
CA ASP A 29 11.50 -10.78 -6.14
C ASP A 29 10.11 -11.20 -5.62
N VAL A 30 9.36 -10.28 -5.01
CA VAL A 30 8.01 -10.54 -4.47
C VAL A 30 7.01 -9.45 -4.85
N ALA A 31 5.94 -9.85 -5.54
CA ALA A 31 4.78 -9.00 -5.78
C ALA A 31 3.67 -9.26 -4.75
N ILE A 32 3.19 -8.20 -4.11
CA ILE A 32 2.12 -8.25 -3.10
C ILE A 32 0.89 -7.58 -3.68
N VAL A 33 -0.24 -8.29 -3.71
CA VAL A 33 -1.50 -7.78 -4.25
C VAL A 33 -2.43 -7.37 -3.09
N GLY A 34 -2.74 -6.08 -3.01
CA GLY A 34 -3.59 -5.47 -1.99
C GLY A 34 -2.83 -4.59 -1.01
N GLY A 35 -3.24 -3.32 -0.92
CA GLY A 35 -2.67 -2.29 -0.05
C GLY A 35 -3.37 -2.15 1.30
N GLY A 36 -3.89 -3.24 1.87
CA GLY A 36 -4.49 -3.26 3.21
C GLY A 36 -3.50 -3.65 4.31
N PHE A 37 -3.97 -3.75 5.56
CA PHE A 37 -3.14 -4.07 6.73
C PHE A 37 -2.20 -5.27 6.53
N THR A 38 -2.74 -6.40 6.06
CA THR A 38 -1.94 -7.62 5.86
C THR A 38 -0.90 -7.46 4.75
N GLY A 39 -1.25 -6.81 3.64
CA GLY A 39 -0.34 -6.60 2.52
C GLY A 39 0.83 -5.68 2.89
N LEU A 40 0.53 -4.57 3.57
CA LEU A 40 1.54 -3.65 4.08
C LEU A 40 2.41 -4.29 5.16
N SER A 41 1.81 -5.06 6.06
CA SER A 41 2.57 -5.80 7.08
C SER A 41 3.54 -6.79 6.42
N ALA A 42 3.10 -7.54 5.41
CA ALA A 42 3.98 -8.44 4.67
C ALA A 42 5.13 -7.68 3.98
N ALA A 43 4.83 -6.55 3.32
CA ALA A 43 5.83 -5.72 2.66
C ALA A 43 6.88 -5.18 3.64
N LEU A 44 6.44 -4.69 4.81
CA LEU A 44 7.33 -4.20 5.86
C LEU A 44 8.31 -5.29 6.31
N HIS A 45 7.80 -6.49 6.65
CA HIS A 45 8.67 -7.58 7.12
C HIS A 45 9.63 -8.09 6.03
N LEU A 46 9.21 -8.07 4.76
CA LEU A 46 10.07 -8.42 3.63
C LEU A 46 11.17 -7.37 3.41
N ALA A 47 10.81 -6.08 3.45
CA ALA A 47 11.74 -4.98 3.31
C ALA A 47 12.77 -4.94 4.46
N GLU A 48 12.35 -5.22 5.70
CA GLU A 48 13.25 -5.35 6.87
C GLU A 48 14.26 -6.50 6.69
N GLN A 49 13.92 -7.52 5.92
CA GLN A 49 14.82 -8.63 5.55
C GLN A 49 15.67 -8.33 4.30
N GLY A 50 15.53 -7.14 3.72
CA GLY A 50 16.23 -6.73 2.50
C GLY A 50 15.71 -7.40 1.22
N VAL A 51 14.49 -7.95 1.25
CA VAL A 51 13.85 -8.53 0.06
C VAL A 51 13.28 -7.42 -0.80
N ASP A 52 13.61 -7.43 -2.09
CA ASP A 52 12.95 -6.58 -3.08
C ASP A 52 11.49 -7.00 -3.22
N CYS A 53 10.57 -6.13 -2.80
CA CYS A 53 9.14 -6.37 -2.90
C CYS A 53 8.37 -5.11 -3.27
N HIS A 54 7.25 -5.30 -3.99
CA HIS A 54 6.36 -4.22 -4.39
C HIS A 54 4.90 -4.54 -4.07
N VAL A 55 4.18 -3.56 -3.53
CA VAL A 55 2.74 -3.62 -3.26
C VAL A 55 1.96 -3.01 -4.41
N LEU A 56 0.95 -3.73 -4.88
CA LEU A 56 0.03 -3.32 -5.96
C LEU A 56 -1.36 -3.17 -5.38
N GLU A 57 -1.92 -1.96 -5.49
CA GLU A 57 -3.29 -1.63 -5.07
C GLU A 57 -4.05 -1.04 -6.26
N ALA A 58 -5.28 -1.50 -6.48
CA ALA A 58 -6.13 -1.05 -7.58
C ALA A 58 -6.81 0.30 -7.27
N GLN A 59 -6.96 0.63 -5.99
CA GLN A 59 -7.50 1.89 -5.48
C GLN A 59 -6.41 2.67 -4.72
N GLN A 60 -6.73 3.15 -3.52
CA GLN A 60 -5.79 3.77 -2.61
C GLN A 60 -5.44 2.81 -1.46
N ILE A 61 -4.28 3.00 -0.86
CA ILE A 61 -3.85 2.26 0.32
C ILE A 61 -4.93 2.38 1.42
N GLY A 62 -5.28 1.25 2.05
CA GLY A 62 -6.29 1.20 3.10
C GLY A 62 -7.75 1.27 2.61
N TYR A 63 -8.03 1.08 1.31
CA TYR A 63 -9.41 1.15 0.78
C TYR A 63 -10.40 0.19 1.47
N GLY A 64 -9.95 -1.03 1.82
CA GLY A 64 -10.79 -2.05 2.46
C GLY A 64 -10.89 -1.97 3.99
N GLY A 65 -10.21 -1.00 4.62
CA GLY A 65 -10.01 -0.93 6.07
C GLY A 65 -8.58 -1.16 6.50
#